data_AF-A0A5T1VQF9-F1
#
_entry.id   AF-A0A5T1VQF9-F1
#
_cell.length_a   1.000
_cell.length_b   1.000
_cell.length_c   1.000
_cell.angle_alpha   90.00
_cell.angle_beta   90.00
_cell.angle_gamma   90.00
#
_symmetry.space_group_name_H-M   'P 1'
#
loop_
_entity.id
_entity.type
_entity.pdbx_description
1 polymer ?
#
loop_
_entity_poly.entity_id
_entity_poly.type
_entity_poly.pdbx_seq_one_letter_code
_entity_poly.pdbx_strand_id
1 'polypeptide(L)'
;MLAFFIFLSTLVLLFWRPWNLPIWVFSSLGAFFVFIFQLVDFKDVCFVFSLVWDSSLTLVGLIILSFSLEALGFFDFIASKILHFSREKNQEKIYISTKKLMLFLLIFVFFLSAFFANDGAILIITPIIIALFS
;
A
#
# COMPACT_ATOMS: atom_id res chain seq x y z
N MET A 1 -26.85 -13.55 -15.07
CA MET A 1 -27.22 -12.13 -15.31
C MET A 1 -27.32 -11.32 -14.02
N LEU A 2 -28.06 -11.77 -12.99
CA LEU A 2 -28.16 -11.04 -11.70
C LEU A 2 -26.80 -10.83 -11.01
N ALA A 3 -25.95 -11.86 -10.94
CA ALA A 3 -24.60 -11.75 -10.37
C ALA A 3 -23.74 -10.68 -11.06
N PHE A 4 -23.83 -10.58 -12.39
CA PHE A 4 -23.12 -9.56 -13.16
C PHE A 4 -23.62 -8.15 -12.84
N PHE A 5 -24.95 -7.97 -12.69
CA PHE A 5 -25.53 -6.69 -12.27
C PHE A 5 -25.07 -6.27 -10.86
N ILE A 6 -25.08 -7.20 -9.90
CA ILE A 6 -24.64 -6.91 -8.53
C ILE A 6 -23.14 -6.58 -8.52
N PHE A 7 -22.33 -7.34 -9.26
CA PHE A 7 -20.89 -7.07 -9.41
C PHE A 7 -20.63 -5.68 -9.99
N LEU A 8 -21.28 -5.34 -11.12
CA LEU A 8 -21.08 -4.06 -11.78
C LEU A 8 -21.57 -2.90 -10.91
N SER A 9 -22.72 -3.04 -10.26
CA SER A 9 -23.23 -2.05 -9.31
C SER A 9 -22.28 -1.86 -8.13
N THR A 10 -21.72 -2.94 -7.59
CA THR A 10 -20.77 -2.88 -6.47
C THR A 10 -19.47 -2.18 -6.89
N LEU A 11 -18.93 -2.49 -8.08
CA LEU A 11 -17.77 -1.79 -8.63
C LEU A 11 -18.05 -0.29 -8.83
N VAL A 12 -19.18 0.06 -9.44
CA VAL A 12 -19.54 1.47 -9.63
C VAL A 12 -19.62 2.19 -8.29
N LEU A 13 -20.23 1.59 -7.26
CA LEU A 13 -20.29 2.18 -5.92
C LEU A 13 -18.91 2.33 -5.26
N LEU A 14 -18.01 1.36 -5.45
CA LEU A 14 -16.64 1.40 -4.93
C LEU A 14 -15.84 2.57 -5.54
N PHE A 15 -15.95 2.80 -6.86
CA PHE A 15 -15.25 3.88 -7.54
C PHE A 15 -15.93 5.25 -7.35
N TRP A 16 -17.26 5.31 -7.43
CA TRP A 16 -18.01 6.56 -7.27
C TRP A 16 -17.97 7.07 -5.82
N ARG A 17 -17.84 6.15 -4.85
CA ARG A 17 -17.77 6.41 -3.40
C ARG A 17 -18.76 7.49 -2.94
N PRO A 18 -20.08 7.26 -3.16
CA PRO A 18 -21.08 8.26 -2.78
C PRO A 18 -21.08 8.47 -1.26
N TRP A 19 -21.28 9.70 -0.80
CA TRP A 19 -21.23 10.10 0.63
C TRP A 19 -19.88 9.91 1.33
N ASN A 20 -18.79 9.71 0.59
CA ASN A 20 -17.43 9.53 1.13
C ASN A 20 -17.31 8.38 2.17
N LEU A 21 -18.27 7.46 2.18
CA LEU A 21 -18.28 6.30 3.07
C LEU A 21 -17.05 5.44 2.81
N PRO A 22 -16.56 4.70 3.83
CA PRO A 22 -15.39 3.87 3.65
C PRO A 22 -15.69 2.68 2.73
N ILE A 23 -14.69 2.26 1.98
CA ILE A 23 -14.77 1.27 0.88
C ILE A 23 -15.40 -0.05 1.35
N TRP A 24 -15.11 -0.47 2.59
CA TRP A 24 -15.64 -1.70 3.17
C TRP A 24 -17.17 -1.71 3.26
N VAL A 25 -17.83 -0.56 3.43
CA VAL A 25 -19.30 -0.50 3.52
C VAL A 25 -19.96 -0.95 2.22
N PHE A 26 -19.49 -0.45 1.08
CA PHE A 26 -20.01 -0.83 -0.23
C PHE A 26 -19.69 -2.29 -0.58
N SER A 27 -18.47 -2.74 -0.22
CA SER A 27 -18.06 -4.14 -0.42
C SER A 27 -18.91 -5.11 0.42
N SER A 28 -19.14 -4.80 1.70
CA SER A 28 -19.99 -5.62 2.59
C SER A 28 -21.44 -5.65 2.13
N LEU A 29 -21.97 -4.52 1.63
CA LEU A 29 -23.32 -4.45 1.07
C LEU A 29 -23.46 -5.32 -0.19
N GLY A 30 -22.47 -5.30 -1.10
CA GLY A 30 -22.42 -6.19 -2.25
C GLY A 30 -22.38 -7.67 -1.85
N ALA A 31 -21.51 -8.03 -0.89
CA ALA A 31 -21.43 -9.39 -0.35
C ALA A 31 -22.75 -9.86 0.29
N PHE A 32 -23.41 -8.96 1.02
CA PHE A 32 -24.71 -9.22 1.62
C PHE A 32 -25.78 -9.55 0.57
N PHE A 33 -25.87 -8.75 -0.51
CA PHE A 33 -26.82 -9.03 -1.59
C PHE A 33 -26.51 -10.33 -2.31
N VAL A 34 -25.24 -10.61 -2.60
CA VAL A 34 -24.84 -11.88 -3.23
C VAL A 34 -25.25 -13.09 -2.37
N PHE A 35 -25.10 -12.98 -1.05
CA PHE A 35 -25.51 -14.04 -0.11
C PHE A 35 -27.03 -14.19 -0.03
N ILE A 36 -27.78 -13.09 0.07
CA ILE A 36 -29.25 -13.15 0.21
C ILE A 36 -29.95 -13.66 -1.04
N PHE A 37 -29.40 -13.35 -2.23
CA PHE A 37 -29.88 -13.87 -3.50
C PHE A 37 -29.40 -15.31 -3.79
N GLN A 38 -28.74 -15.97 -2.82
CA GLN A 38 -28.21 -17.33 -2.94
C GLN A 38 -27.34 -17.53 -4.18
N LEU A 39 -26.59 -16.50 -4.56
CA LEU A 39 -25.67 -16.57 -5.70
C LEU A 39 -24.33 -17.22 -5.34
N VAL A 40 -24.05 -17.34 -4.04
CA VAL A 40 -22.81 -17.83 -3.45
C VAL A 40 -23.16 -18.59 -2.18
N ASP A 41 -22.55 -19.76 -1.99
CA ASP A 41 -22.75 -20.59 -0.80
C ASP A 41 -21.73 -20.27 0.30
N PHE A 42 -21.99 -20.73 1.53
CA PHE A 42 -21.05 -20.57 2.65
C PHE A 42 -19.67 -21.19 2.36
N LYS A 43 -19.62 -22.26 1.54
CA LYS A 43 -18.36 -22.88 1.11
C LYS A 43 -17.52 -21.94 0.25
N ASP A 44 -18.15 -21.20 -0.65
CA ASP A 44 -17.47 -20.24 -1.52
C ASP A 44 -16.92 -19.07 -0.70
N VAL A 45 -17.68 -18.60 0.30
CA VAL A 45 -17.22 -17.56 1.24
C VAL A 45 -15.99 -18.03 2.01
N CYS A 46 -16.01 -19.26 2.53
CA CYS A 46 -14.87 -19.84 3.23
C CYS A 46 -13.65 -20.01 2.31
N PHE A 47 -13.87 -20.40 1.06
CA PHE A 47 -12.82 -20.52 0.05
C PHE A 47 -12.18 -19.15 -0.24
N VAL A 48 -12.97 -18.11 -0.50
CA VAL A 48 -12.47 -16.75 -0.71
C VAL A 48 -11.72 -16.24 0.52
N PHE A 49 -12.24 -16.51 1.72
CA PHE A 49 -11.55 -16.12 2.96
C PHE A 49 -10.17 -16.76 3.08
N SER A 50 -10.04 -18.06 2.75
CA SER A 50 -8.75 -18.75 2.77
C SER A 50 -7.74 -18.19 1.76
N LEU A 51 -8.20 -17.66 0.62
CA LEU A 51 -7.33 -17.02 -0.37
C LEU A 51 -6.78 -15.66 0.09
N VAL A 52 -7.54 -14.95 0.93
CA VAL A 52 -7.22 -13.57 1.33
C VAL A 52 -6.53 -13.49 2.70
N TRP A 53 -6.64 -14.54 3.52
CA TRP A 53 -6.12 -14.60 4.88
C TRP A 53 -4.60 -14.36 4.97
N ASP A 54 -3.81 -15.11 4.18
CA ASP A 54 -2.34 -15.03 4.23
C ASP A 54 -1.81 -13.64 3.84
N SER A 55 -2.38 -13.06 2.78
CA SER A 55 -2.05 -11.72 2.32
C SER A 55 -2.43 -10.64 3.33
N SER A 56 -3.62 -10.78 3.96
CA SER A 56 -4.09 -9.81 4.97
C SER A 56 -3.24 -9.82 6.22
N LEU A 57 -2.86 -11.01 6.71
CA LEU A 57 -1.96 -11.13 7.85
C LEU A 57 -0.57 -10.56 7.55
N THR A 58 -0.05 -10.79 6.34
CA THR A 58 1.23 -10.22 5.91
C THR A 58 1.17 -8.69 5.91
N LEU A 59 0.09 -8.09 5.39
CA LEU A 59 -0.12 -6.63 5.44
C LEU A 59 -0.12 -6.10 6.87
N VAL A 60 -0.82 -6.77 7.80
CA VAL A 60 -0.83 -6.38 9.23
C VAL A 60 0.57 -6.48 9.83
N GLY A 61 1.30 -7.57 9.54
CA GLY A 61 2.69 -7.73 9.96
C GLY A 61 3.61 -6.63 9.42
N LEU A 62 3.42 -6.21 8.17
CA LEU A 62 4.15 -5.11 7.54
C LEU A 62 3.85 -3.76 8.21
N ILE A 63 2.60 -3.50 8.58
CA ILE A 63 2.23 -2.29 9.33
C ILE A 63 2.95 -2.25 10.68
N ILE A 64 2.93 -3.37 11.42
CA ILE A 64 3.60 -3.48 12.73
C ILE A 64 5.12 -3.31 12.58
N LEU A 65 5.72 -3.96 11.57
CA LEU A 65 7.14 -3.82 11.25
C LEU A 65 7.49 -2.37 10.92
N SER A 66 6.69 -1.71 10.08
CA SER A 66 6.90 -0.31 9.67
C SER A 66 6.88 0.63 10.87
N PHE A 67 5.87 0.52 11.76
CA PHE A 67 5.83 1.30 12.99
C PHE A 67 7.00 0.99 13.93
N SER A 68 7.46 -0.26 13.98
CA SER A 68 8.63 -0.64 14.79
C SER A 68 9.92 0.00 14.25
N LEU A 69 10.10 0.02 12.92
CA LEU A 69 11.25 0.67 12.27
C LEU A 69 11.21 2.20 12.43
N GLU A 70 10.03 2.79 12.33
CA GLU A 70 9.82 4.22 12.56
C GLU A 70 10.21 4.63 13.98
N ALA A 71 9.77 3.87 14.99
CA ALA A 71 10.12 4.12 16.39
C ALA A 71 11.63 4.01 16.68
N LEU A 72 12.38 3.24 15.89
CA LEU A 72 13.83 3.11 15.98
C LEU A 72 14.59 4.25 15.24
N GLY A 73 13.89 5.13 14.53
CA GLY A 73 14.51 6.15 13.68
C GLY A 73 15.18 5.59 12.42
N PHE A 74 14.81 4.36 12.01
CA PHE A 74 15.40 3.71 10.85
C PHE A 74 15.14 4.50 9.55
N PHE A 75 13.93 5.05 9.39
CA PHE A 75 13.56 5.79 8.18
C PHE A 75 14.33 7.11 8.03
N ASP A 76 14.56 7.84 9.12
CA ASP A 76 15.40 9.05 9.12
C ASP A 76 16.84 8.72 8.74
N PHE A 77 17.37 7.61 9.26
CA PHE A 77 18.70 7.13 8.92
C PHE A 77 18.83 6.81 7.41
N ILE A 78 17.86 6.09 6.86
CA ILE A 78 17.82 5.78 5.41
C ILE A 78 17.69 7.06 4.59
N ALA A 79 16.79 7.98 4.96
CA ALA A 79 16.59 9.25 4.29
C ALA A 79 17.89 10.08 4.26
N SER A 80 18.57 10.23 5.40
CA SER A 80 19.86 10.91 5.47
C SER A 80 20.92 10.24 4.60
N LYS A 81 20.92 8.91 4.49
CA LYS A 81 21.87 8.18 3.66
C LYS A 81 21.62 8.40 2.17
N ILE A 82 20.36 8.36 1.74
CA ILE A 82 19.95 8.65 0.36
C ILE A 82 20.31 10.08 -0.01
N LEU A 83 20.05 11.05 0.87
CA LEU A 83 20.44 12.45 0.67
C LEU A 83 21.95 12.58 0.53
N HIS A 84 22.72 11.95 1.42
CA HIS A 84 24.18 12.00 1.38
C HIS A 84 24.74 11.47 0.04
N PHE A 85 24.23 10.33 -0.46
CA PHE A 85 24.67 9.78 -1.75
C PHE A 85 24.19 10.58 -2.97
N SER A 86 23.11 11.34 -2.80
CA SER A 86 22.55 12.19 -3.87
C SER A 86 23.21 13.57 -3.93
N ARG A 87 24.10 13.90 -2.98
CA ARG A 87 24.88 15.13 -2.99
C ARG A 87 25.87 15.13 -4.15
N GLU A 88 25.95 16.27 -4.81
CA GLU A 88 26.93 16.55 -5.85
C GLU A 88 27.63 17.85 -5.50
N LYS A 89 28.94 17.88 -5.70
CA LYS A 89 29.78 19.03 -5.37
C LYS A 89 30.16 19.72 -6.67
N ASN A 90 29.74 20.96 -6.85
CA ASN A 90 30.24 21.77 -7.96
C ASN A 90 30.75 23.12 -7.45
N GLN A 91 32.04 23.32 -7.67
CA GLN A 91 32.93 24.48 -7.48
C GLN A 91 32.86 25.28 -6.17
N GLU A 92 31.73 25.35 -5.44
CA GLU A 92 31.65 25.93 -4.09
C GLU A 92 30.30 25.66 -3.38
N LYS A 93 29.29 25.07 -4.05
CA LYS A 93 28.00 24.71 -3.46
C LYS A 93 27.74 23.20 -3.54
N ILE A 94 27.24 22.63 -2.45
CA ILE A 94 26.69 21.27 -2.39
C ILE A 94 25.21 21.38 -2.78
N TYR A 95 24.81 20.72 -3.86
CA TYR A 95 23.40 20.57 -4.23
C TYR A 95 23.03 19.09 -4.31
N ILE A 96 21.74 18.81 -4.20
CA ILE A 96 21.20 17.45 -4.33
C ILE A 96 20.77 17.28 -5.79
N SER A 97 21.35 16.29 -6.46
CA SER A 97 21.00 15.99 -7.85
C SER A 97 19.70 15.18 -7.90
N THR A 98 18.63 15.77 -8.43
CA THR A 98 17.29 15.14 -8.51
C THR A 98 17.35 13.78 -9.22
N LYS A 99 18.18 13.64 -10.26
CA LYS A 99 18.33 12.38 -11.00
C LYS A 99 18.90 11.26 -10.12
N LYS A 100 19.92 11.56 -9.31
CA LYS A 100 20.54 10.58 -8.39
C LYS A 100 19.58 10.22 -7.27
N LEU A 101 18.90 11.20 -6.68
CA LEU A 101 17.89 10.98 -5.64
C LEU A 101 16.78 10.05 -6.15
N MET A 102 16.22 10.34 -7.33
CA MET A 102 15.20 9.51 -7.94
C MET A 102 15.72 8.09 -8.23
N LEU A 103 16.95 7.95 -8.74
CA LEU A 103 17.56 6.65 -8.98
C LEU A 103 17.70 5.83 -7.70
N PHE A 104 18.23 6.42 -6.62
CA PHE A 104 18.38 5.76 -5.34
C PHE A 104 17.03 5.38 -4.72
N LEU A 105 16.03 6.26 -4.79
CA LEU A 105 14.68 5.94 -4.35
C LEU A 105 14.06 4.80 -5.17
N LEU A 106 14.17 4.83 -6.50
CA LEU A 106 13.65 3.77 -7.37
C LEU A 106 14.30 2.42 -7.08
N ILE A 107 15.62 2.39 -6.90
CA ILE A 107 16.36 1.18 -6.53
C ILE A 107 15.91 0.68 -5.16
N PHE A 108 15.75 1.59 -4.20
CA PHE A 108 15.31 1.23 -2.86
C PHE A 108 13.88 0.69 -2.85
N VAL A 109 12.95 1.35 -3.55
CA VAL A 109 11.57 0.88 -3.73
C VAL A 109 11.52 -0.44 -4.49
N PHE A 110 12.39 -0.64 -5.47
CA PHE A 110 12.50 -1.92 -6.18
C PHE A 110 12.85 -3.06 -5.23
N PHE A 111 13.86 -2.87 -4.38
CA PHE A 111 14.21 -3.86 -3.35
C PHE A 111 13.07 -4.06 -2.36
N LEU A 112 12.46 -2.98 -1.86
CA LEU A 112 11.33 -3.10 -0.94
C LEU A 112 10.17 -3.88 -1.57
N SER A 113 9.81 -3.60 -2.82
CA SER A 113 8.70 -4.29 -3.49
C SER A 113 9.03 -5.76 -3.76
N ALA A 114 10.30 -6.10 -3.97
CA ALA A 114 10.73 -7.48 -4.15
C ALA A 114 10.65 -8.31 -2.86
N PHE A 115 10.90 -7.69 -1.69
CA PHE A 115 10.92 -8.38 -0.39
C PHE A 115 9.63 -8.25 0.43
N PHE A 116 8.98 -7.09 0.38
CA PHE A 116 7.84 -6.71 1.22
C PHE A 116 6.52 -6.58 0.46
N ALA A 117 6.47 -7.04 -0.80
CA ALA A 117 5.37 -6.83 -1.72
C ALA A 117 5.08 -5.33 -2.00
N ASN A 118 4.12 -5.07 -2.88
CA ASN A 118 3.77 -3.72 -3.31
C ASN A 118 3.25 -2.87 -2.14
N ASP A 119 2.32 -3.42 -1.35
CA ASP A 119 1.71 -2.70 -0.22
C ASP A 119 2.73 -2.37 0.86
N GLY A 120 3.63 -3.30 1.19
CA GLY A 120 4.71 -3.07 2.16
C GLY A 120 5.70 -2.01 1.69
N ALA A 121 6.04 -2.00 0.41
CA ALA A 121 6.90 -0.97 -0.16
C ALA A 121 6.28 0.43 -0.01
N ILE A 122 4.98 0.57 -0.26
CA ILE A 122 4.25 1.84 -0.10
C ILE A 122 4.19 2.28 1.36
N LEU A 123 3.90 1.35 2.29
CA LEU A 123 3.85 1.65 3.73
C LEU A 123 5.20 2.09 4.30
N ILE A 124 6.31 1.58 3.75
CA ILE A 124 7.67 1.93 4.20
C ILE A 124 8.18 3.20 3.51
N ILE A 125 7.91 3.39 2.21
CA ILE A 125 8.42 4.55 1.47
C ILE A 125 7.78 5.86 1.91
N THR A 126 6.50 5.81 2.34
CA THR A 126 5.76 7.01 2.77
C THR A 126 6.47 7.76 3.90
N PRO A 127 6.81 7.14 5.05
CA PRO A 127 7.55 7.84 6.11
C PRO A 127 8.96 8.25 5.68
N ILE A 128 9.64 7.46 4.81
CA ILE A 128 10.97 7.83 4.29
C ILE A 128 10.92 9.10 3.45
N ILE A 129 9.90 9.25 2.59
CA ILE A 129 9.71 10.45 1.79
C ILE A 129 9.45 11.65 2.70
N ILE A 130 8.62 11.48 3.74
CA ILE A 130 8.37 12.53 4.72
C ILE A 130 9.68 12.96 5.41
N ALA A 131 10.51 12.00 5.82
CA ALA A 131 11.81 12.25 6.44
C ALA A 131 12.84 12.92 5.51
N LEU A 132 12.70 12.80 4.18
CA LEU A 132 13.54 13.51 3.21
C LEU A 132 13.24 15.00 3.14
N PHE A 133 12.01 15.40 3.49
CA PHE A 133 11.50 16.77 3.40
C PHE A 133 11.32 17.46 4.76
N SER A 134 11.39 16.73 5.87
CA SER A 134 11.44 17.28 7.23
C SER A 134 12.84 17.75 7.60
#